data_AF-A0A1V6NK75-F1
#
_entry.id   AF-A0A1V6NK75-F1
#
_cell.length_a   1.000
_cell.length_b   1.000
_cell.length_c   1.000
_cell.angle_alpha   90.00
_cell.angle_beta   90.00
_cell.angle_gamma   90.00
#
_symmetry.space_group_name_H-M   'P 1'
#
loop_
_entity.id
_entity.type
_entity.pdbx_description
1 polymer ?
#
loop_
_entity_poly.entity_id
_entity_poly.type
_entity_poly.pdbx_seq_one_letter_code
_entity_poly.pdbx_strand_id
1 'polypeptide(L)'
;MPLLPSYVDQTGTRKVAVYSPIATWFTAVAICISLLFYGLSRIGTGVDIWKQELGSTVTDTLITGSKWPTILELNVFIANIPQLIFSFLYFAFNGLLTTMALAAEWSGYAIHRKGLRVSNNAQLSQRSQYFLSIPYRYSMPLLAASATLHWLISQSLFMVGIEAFDRKVLRDVNRDLTTCGYSPNAIVGAVAVAAFMFFCLVGLSAKPFKTGIPVAGSCSLAISAACHPGFDPHENRVVYSDNEDDDMALLPIKWGEVPVNGRIGHCSFTSEDVDMPKTGKIYRWSRDMNIFVPETIDSRERKRERLRLKCAVFLPGDHHQA
;
A
#
# COMPACT_ATOMS: atom_id res chain seq x y z
N MET A 1 -23.80 -23.98 8.98
CA MET A 1 -23.90 -22.68 8.28
C MET A 1 -22.97 -21.72 9.03
N PRO A 2 -21.78 -21.41 8.49
CA PRO A 2 -20.71 -20.87 9.32
C PRO A 2 -21.00 -19.41 9.69
N LEU A 3 -20.80 -19.14 10.97
CA LEU A 3 -20.94 -17.86 11.65
C LEU A 3 -20.05 -16.80 10.98
N LEU A 4 -20.67 -15.65 10.66
CA LEU A 4 -20.03 -14.48 10.08
C LEU A 4 -18.90 -13.96 10.98
N PRO A 5 -17.66 -13.78 10.48
CA PRO A 5 -16.63 -13.06 11.21
C PRO A 5 -17.05 -11.59 11.33
N SER A 6 -17.28 -11.18 12.56
CA SER A 6 -17.59 -9.84 13.02
C SER A 6 -16.71 -8.74 12.38
N TYR A 7 -17.37 -7.80 11.69
CA TYR A 7 -16.79 -6.56 11.13
C TYR A 7 -16.02 -5.70 12.16
N VAL A 8 -16.24 -5.92 13.45
CA VAL A 8 -15.49 -5.30 14.56
C VAL A 8 -13.99 -5.59 14.46
N ASP A 9 -13.58 -6.73 13.86
CA ASP A 9 -12.17 -7.09 13.67
C ASP A 9 -11.50 -6.39 12.47
N GLN A 10 -12.25 -5.67 11.61
CA GLN A 10 -11.67 -4.94 10.47
C GLN A 10 -10.87 -3.70 10.89
N THR A 11 -11.14 -3.14 12.07
CA THR A 11 -10.39 -1.98 12.57
C THR A 11 -9.03 -2.37 13.16
N GLY A 12 -8.91 -3.58 13.72
CA GLY A 12 -7.65 -4.16 14.20
C GLY A 12 -6.78 -4.63 13.03
N THR A 13 -7.34 -5.41 12.12
CA THR A 13 -6.64 -5.91 10.92
C THR A 13 -6.19 -4.79 9.96
N ARG A 14 -6.97 -3.72 9.75
CA ARG A 14 -6.53 -2.55 8.95
C ARG A 14 -5.36 -1.80 9.58
N LYS A 15 -5.34 -1.67 10.92
CA LYS A 15 -4.20 -1.06 11.63
C LYS A 15 -2.97 -1.93 11.46
N VAL A 16 -3.07 -3.24 11.71
CA VAL A 16 -1.96 -4.18 11.54
C VAL A 16 -1.44 -4.20 10.09
N ALA A 17 -2.32 -4.13 9.09
CA ALA A 17 -1.94 -4.11 7.67
C ALA A 17 -1.20 -2.83 7.22
N VAL A 18 -1.40 -1.70 7.89
CA VAL A 18 -0.69 -0.44 7.59
C VAL A 18 0.55 -0.24 8.48
N TYR A 19 0.47 -0.62 9.75
CA TYR A 19 1.62 -0.55 10.67
C TYR A 19 2.68 -1.59 10.33
N SER A 20 2.30 -2.75 9.79
CA SER A 20 3.24 -3.82 9.45
C SER A 20 4.27 -3.39 8.38
N PRO A 21 3.89 -2.85 7.19
CA PRO A 21 4.86 -2.40 6.19
C PRO A 21 5.74 -1.23 6.66
N ILE A 22 5.19 -0.32 7.46
CA ILE A 22 5.93 0.84 7.99
C ILE A 22 6.97 0.36 9.01
N ALA A 23 6.59 -0.57 9.89
CA ALA A 23 7.48 -1.16 10.88
C ALA A 23 8.59 -1.99 10.20
N THR A 24 8.25 -2.82 9.20
CA THR A 24 9.24 -3.61 8.46
C THR A 24 10.21 -2.72 7.67
N TRP A 25 9.75 -1.60 7.13
CA TRP A 25 10.64 -0.63 6.48
C TRP A 25 11.62 -0.01 7.47
N PHE A 26 11.11 0.43 8.63
CA PHE A 26 11.94 1.02 9.68
C PHE A 26 12.98 0.03 10.20
N THR A 27 12.60 -1.22 10.45
CA THR A 27 13.54 -2.26 10.90
C THR A 27 14.57 -2.59 9.83
N ALA A 28 14.19 -2.69 8.56
CA ALA A 28 15.13 -2.93 7.47
C ALA A 28 16.18 -1.81 7.36
N VAL A 29 15.75 -0.55 7.39
CA VAL A 29 16.67 0.61 7.36
C VAL A 29 17.57 0.62 8.61
N ALA A 30 17.03 0.35 9.80
CA ALA A 30 17.82 0.29 11.03
C ALA A 30 18.88 -0.82 10.99
N ILE A 31 18.55 -1.99 10.43
CA ILE A 31 19.50 -3.09 10.22
C ILE A 31 20.62 -2.65 9.26
N CYS A 32 20.27 -2.04 8.12
CA CYS A 32 21.27 -1.54 7.16
C CYS A 32 22.22 -0.52 7.81
N ILE A 33 21.68 0.43 8.59
CA ILE A 33 22.48 1.42 9.31
C ILE A 33 23.39 0.74 10.35
N SER A 34 22.87 -0.23 11.10
CA SER A 34 23.65 -0.95 12.11
C SER A 34 24.80 -1.75 11.48
N LEU A 35 24.53 -2.44 10.36
CA LEU A 35 25.55 -3.16 9.59
C LEU A 35 26.58 -2.22 8.98
N LEU A 36 26.16 -1.04 8.51
CA LEU A 36 27.07 0.00 8.03
C LEU A 36 28.01 0.46 9.14
N PHE A 37 27.50 0.82 10.31
CA PHE A 37 28.34 1.23 11.44
C PHE A 37 29.30 0.11 11.87
N TYR A 38 28.82 -1.13 11.91
CA TYR A 38 29.66 -2.29 12.20
C TYR A 38 30.77 -2.45 11.15
N GLY A 39 30.46 -2.40 9.86
CA GLY A 39 31.47 -2.45 8.79
C GLY A 39 32.49 -1.32 8.87
N LEU A 40 32.02 -0.08 9.06
CA LEU A 40 32.88 1.09 9.22
C LEU A 40 33.85 0.96 10.40
N SER A 41 33.41 0.38 11.52
CA SER A 41 34.27 0.13 12.69
C SER A 41 35.36 -0.91 12.46
N ARG A 42 35.29 -1.68 11.37
CA ARG A 42 36.24 -2.74 11.02
C ARG A 42 37.23 -2.31 9.93
N ILE A 43 36.96 -1.20 9.24
CA ILE A 43 37.84 -0.65 8.20
C ILE A 43 39.04 0.06 8.84
N GLY A 44 40.23 -0.13 8.26
CA GLY A 44 41.46 0.52 8.72
C GLY A 44 41.43 2.04 8.52
N THR A 45 42.15 2.79 9.37
CA THR A 45 42.16 4.27 9.40
C THR A 45 42.72 4.95 8.15
N GLY A 46 43.30 4.20 7.21
CA GLY A 46 43.91 4.72 5.97
C GLY A 46 43.07 4.57 4.70
N VAL A 47 41.86 4.01 4.78
CA VAL A 47 41.02 3.74 3.61
C VAL A 47 40.03 4.88 3.35
N ASP A 48 40.22 5.62 2.24
CA ASP A 48 39.27 6.64 1.78
C ASP A 48 38.07 5.99 1.07
N ILE A 49 37.03 5.69 1.84
CA ILE A 49 35.80 5.02 1.37
C ILE A 49 35.09 5.83 0.27
N TRP A 50 35.15 7.16 0.34
CA TRP A 50 34.45 8.05 -0.59
C TRP A 50 35.11 8.17 -1.96
N LYS A 51 36.39 7.76 -2.09
CA LYS A 51 37.11 7.74 -3.38
C LYS A 51 36.94 6.43 -4.13
N GLN A 52 36.37 5.42 -3.48
CA GLN A 52 36.17 4.11 -4.08
C GLN A 52 35.00 4.15 -5.06
N GLU A 53 35.14 3.42 -6.17
CA GLU A 53 34.04 3.15 -7.08
C GLU A 53 32.99 2.27 -6.37
N LEU A 54 31.72 2.45 -6.77
CA LEU A 54 30.62 1.61 -6.25
C LEU A 54 30.88 0.15 -6.61
N GLY A 55 30.75 -0.75 -5.64
CA GLY A 55 30.96 -2.19 -5.87
C GLY A 55 32.42 -2.62 -6.04
N SER A 56 33.39 -1.74 -5.82
CA SER A 56 34.81 -2.11 -5.90
C SER A 56 35.22 -3.06 -4.77
N THR A 57 36.02 -4.08 -5.12
CA THR A 57 36.60 -5.03 -4.16
C THR A 57 37.82 -4.42 -3.49
N VAL A 58 37.71 -4.09 -2.20
CA VAL A 58 38.86 -3.71 -1.37
C VAL A 58 39.04 -4.76 -0.29
N THR A 59 40.29 -5.12 0.00
CA THR A 59 40.62 -6.19 0.96
C THR A 59 40.01 -5.95 2.34
N ASP A 60 39.95 -4.69 2.76
CA ASP A 60 39.43 -4.27 4.07
C ASP A 60 37.89 -4.34 4.16
N THR A 61 37.21 -4.46 3.02
CA THR A 61 35.76 -4.60 2.94
C THR A 61 35.30 -6.02 2.59
N LEU A 62 36.24 -6.98 2.62
CA LEU A 62 35.92 -8.40 2.56
C LEU A 62 35.42 -8.89 3.92
N ILE A 63 34.30 -9.59 3.93
CA ILE A 63 33.78 -10.22 5.13
C ILE A 63 34.63 -11.47 5.39
N THR A 64 35.46 -11.42 6.43
CA THR A 64 36.30 -12.54 6.83
C THR A 64 36.06 -12.88 8.29
N GLY A 65 35.95 -14.17 8.60
CA GLY A 65 35.72 -14.65 9.96
C GLY A 65 35.75 -16.16 10.04
N SER A 66 36.20 -16.70 11.17
CA SER A 66 36.30 -18.16 11.40
C SER A 66 34.96 -18.90 11.31
N LYS A 67 33.85 -18.18 11.46
CA LYS A 67 32.48 -18.71 11.36
C LYS A 67 31.79 -18.35 10.04
N TRP A 68 32.47 -17.64 9.13
CA TRP A 68 31.87 -17.27 7.84
C TRP A 68 31.88 -18.47 6.89
N PRO A 69 30.79 -18.73 6.15
CA PRO A 69 30.75 -19.84 5.20
C PRO A 69 31.75 -19.62 4.05
N THR A 70 32.52 -20.65 3.74
CA THR A 70 33.41 -20.68 2.56
C THR A 70 32.73 -21.28 1.33
N ILE A 71 31.52 -21.84 1.49
CA ILE A 71 30.76 -22.49 0.43
C ILE A 71 30.15 -21.41 -0.49
N LEU A 72 30.34 -21.60 -1.80
CA LEU A 72 29.85 -20.69 -2.85
C LEU A 72 28.34 -20.43 -2.74
N GLU A 73 27.54 -21.50 -2.66
CA GLU A 73 26.08 -21.43 -2.64
C GLU A 73 25.54 -20.56 -1.51
N LEU A 74 26.09 -20.71 -0.30
CA LEU A 74 25.62 -19.94 0.87
C LEU A 74 25.97 -18.46 0.75
N ASN A 75 27.16 -18.12 0.21
CA ASN A 75 27.55 -16.74 -0.05
C ASN A 75 26.66 -16.09 -1.12
N VAL A 76 26.29 -16.82 -2.17
CA VAL A 76 25.34 -16.35 -3.19
C VAL A 76 23.99 -16.03 -2.54
N PHE A 77 23.45 -16.92 -1.70
CA PHE A 77 22.19 -16.62 -1.00
C PHE A 77 22.31 -15.39 -0.10
N ILE A 78 23.36 -15.31 0.73
CA ILE A 78 23.57 -14.20 1.66
C ILE A 78 23.67 -12.86 0.92
N ALA A 79 24.39 -12.80 -0.20
CA ALA A 79 24.53 -11.58 -1.01
C ALA A 79 23.18 -11.10 -1.60
N ASN A 80 22.25 -12.01 -1.86
CA ASN A 80 20.97 -11.70 -2.51
C ASN A 80 19.77 -11.60 -1.55
N ILE A 81 19.90 -12.04 -0.29
CA ILE A 81 18.84 -11.88 0.74
C ILE A 81 18.35 -10.43 0.86
N PRO A 82 19.21 -9.39 0.89
CA PRO A 82 18.76 -8.01 0.96
C PRO A 82 17.84 -7.65 -0.22
N GLN A 83 18.21 -8.07 -1.44
CA GLN A 83 17.40 -7.83 -2.63
C GLN A 83 16.02 -8.48 -2.50
N LEU A 84 15.95 -9.71 -1.98
CA LEU A 84 14.68 -10.40 -1.74
C LEU A 84 13.80 -9.66 -0.72
N ILE A 85 14.38 -9.19 0.39
CA ILE A 85 13.67 -8.42 1.42
C ILE A 85 13.08 -7.13 0.82
N PHE A 86 13.89 -6.38 0.05
CA PHE A 86 13.43 -5.14 -0.57
C PHE A 86 12.39 -5.37 -1.68
N SER A 87 12.41 -6.51 -2.37
CA SER A 87 11.32 -6.91 -3.29
C SER A 87 9.99 -7.07 -2.55
N PHE A 88 9.97 -7.74 -1.39
CA PHE A 88 8.75 -7.86 -0.58
C PHE A 88 8.27 -6.51 -0.05
N LEU A 89 9.19 -5.64 0.37
CA LEU A 89 8.87 -4.27 0.76
C LEU A 89 8.26 -3.48 -0.40
N TYR A 90 8.80 -3.61 -1.62
CA TYR A 90 8.23 -3.01 -2.82
C TYR A 90 6.79 -3.46 -3.06
N PHE A 91 6.50 -4.77 -2.98
CA PHE A 91 5.13 -5.28 -3.13
C PHE A 91 4.17 -4.71 -2.09
N ALA A 92 4.60 -4.64 -0.82
CA ALA A 92 3.81 -4.04 0.25
C ALA A 92 3.54 -2.55 -0.01
N PHE A 93 4.56 -1.82 -0.45
CA PHE A 93 4.48 -0.40 -0.77
C PHE A 93 3.54 -0.12 -1.95
N ASN A 94 3.65 -0.91 -3.01
CA ASN A 94 2.76 -0.88 -4.17
C ASN A 94 1.31 -1.18 -3.76
N GLY A 95 1.10 -2.17 -2.89
CA GLY A 95 -0.20 -2.48 -2.31
C GLY A 95 -0.81 -1.31 -1.54
N LEU A 96 -0.03 -0.66 -0.67
CA LEU A 96 -0.48 0.52 0.09
C LEU A 96 -0.88 1.67 -0.86
N LEU A 97 -0.03 2.02 -1.83
CA LEU A 97 -0.36 3.06 -2.80
C LEU A 97 -1.60 2.73 -3.64
N THR A 98 -1.79 1.45 -3.98
CA THR A 98 -3.00 0.97 -4.67
C THR A 98 -4.25 1.21 -3.81
N THR A 99 -4.23 0.80 -2.53
CA THR A 99 -5.37 1.01 -1.63
C THR A 99 -5.68 2.49 -1.40
N MET A 100 -4.64 3.34 -1.30
CA MET A 100 -4.81 4.78 -1.17
C MET A 100 -5.37 5.41 -2.45
N ALA A 101 -4.92 4.96 -3.62
CA ALA A 101 -5.46 5.42 -4.90
C ALA A 101 -6.92 5.02 -5.08
N LEU A 102 -7.29 3.78 -4.73
CA LEU A 102 -8.67 3.30 -4.74
C LEU A 102 -9.55 4.12 -3.78
N ALA A 103 -9.08 4.39 -2.56
CA ALA A 103 -9.81 5.23 -1.61
C ALA A 103 -9.96 6.67 -2.10
N ALA A 104 -8.95 7.24 -2.77
CA ALA A 104 -9.02 8.57 -3.38
C ALA A 104 -10.02 8.63 -4.54
N GLU A 105 -10.10 7.56 -5.33
CA GLU A 105 -11.06 7.45 -6.44
C GLU A 105 -12.49 7.29 -5.91
N TRP A 106 -12.69 6.36 -4.98
CA TRP A 106 -13.94 6.10 -4.29
C TRP A 106 -14.51 7.37 -3.65
N SER A 107 -13.70 8.07 -2.84
CA SER A 107 -14.10 9.33 -2.21
C SER A 107 -14.45 10.43 -3.22
N GLY A 108 -13.89 10.37 -4.42
CA GLY A 108 -14.18 11.30 -5.49
C GLY A 108 -15.62 11.21 -6.03
N TYR A 109 -16.28 10.07 -5.92
CA TYR A 109 -17.66 9.88 -6.40
C TYR A 109 -18.72 10.53 -5.50
N ALA A 110 -18.38 10.87 -4.24
CA ALA A 110 -19.29 11.62 -3.37
C ALA A 110 -19.44 13.08 -3.83
N ILE A 111 -18.44 13.62 -4.52
CA ILE A 111 -18.34 15.05 -4.84
C ILE A 111 -18.61 15.28 -6.32
N HIS A 112 -18.09 14.42 -7.18
CA HIS A 112 -18.13 14.59 -8.63
C HIS A 112 -18.80 13.39 -9.29
N ARG A 113 -19.67 13.67 -10.27
CA ARG A 113 -20.25 12.65 -11.15
C ARG A 113 -19.17 12.16 -12.12
N LYS A 114 -18.92 10.85 -12.18
CA LYS A 114 -17.82 10.23 -12.95
C LYS A 114 -18.27 8.88 -13.49
N GLY A 115 -17.78 8.49 -14.66
CA GLY A 115 -17.97 7.13 -15.19
C GLY A 115 -17.10 6.11 -14.47
N LEU A 116 -17.58 4.87 -14.43
CA LEU A 116 -16.91 3.73 -13.79
C LEU A 116 -15.62 3.36 -14.50
N ARG A 117 -14.65 2.84 -13.74
CA ARG A 117 -13.48 2.19 -14.32
C ARG A 117 -13.74 0.70 -14.50
N VAL A 118 -13.57 0.20 -15.72
CA VAL A 118 -13.77 -1.21 -16.09
C VAL A 118 -12.46 -1.83 -16.57
N SER A 119 -12.35 -3.16 -16.43
CA SER A 119 -11.13 -3.91 -16.77
C SER A 119 -10.89 -4.01 -18.27
N ASN A 120 -11.94 -4.08 -19.09
CA ASN A 120 -11.84 -4.13 -20.54
C ASN A 120 -13.12 -3.57 -21.18
N ASN A 121 -13.06 -3.25 -22.48
CA ASN A 121 -14.20 -2.83 -23.30
C ASN A 121 -15.01 -1.67 -22.69
N ALA A 122 -14.33 -0.58 -22.33
CA ALA A 122 -15.01 0.61 -21.81
C ALA A 122 -15.97 1.18 -22.86
N GLN A 123 -17.22 1.38 -22.45
CA GLN A 123 -18.28 1.95 -23.27
C GLN A 123 -18.74 3.31 -22.72
N LEU A 124 -19.14 4.21 -23.61
CA LEU A 124 -19.65 5.55 -23.29
C LEU A 124 -18.75 6.34 -22.32
N SER A 125 -19.23 6.58 -21.09
CA SER A 125 -18.51 7.40 -20.10
C SER A 125 -17.53 6.59 -19.23
N GLN A 126 -17.52 5.27 -19.38
CA GLN A 126 -16.61 4.39 -18.65
C GLN A 126 -15.16 4.62 -19.06
N ARG A 127 -14.26 4.27 -18.15
CA ARG A 127 -12.82 4.40 -18.35
C ARG A 127 -12.20 3.01 -18.29
N SER A 128 -11.35 2.70 -19.25
CA SER A 128 -10.53 1.49 -19.16
C SER A 128 -9.53 1.61 -18.00
N GLN A 129 -9.14 0.48 -17.43
CA GLN A 129 -8.07 0.41 -16.44
C GLN A 129 -6.72 0.76 -17.08
N TYR A 130 -5.81 1.33 -16.30
CA TYR A 130 -4.40 1.39 -16.68
C TYR A 130 -3.84 -0.04 -16.74
N PHE A 131 -2.86 -0.31 -17.60
CA PHE A 131 -2.16 -1.60 -17.64
C PHE A 131 -1.55 -1.96 -16.27
N LEU A 132 -1.18 -0.95 -15.47
CA LEU A 132 -0.78 -1.10 -14.07
C LEU A 132 -1.92 -0.68 -13.14
N SER A 133 -2.15 -1.40 -12.04
CA SER A 133 -3.25 -1.15 -11.09
C SER A 133 -3.27 0.24 -10.44
N ILE A 134 -2.19 1.04 -10.60
CA ILE A 134 -2.04 2.39 -10.05
C ILE A 134 -1.78 3.44 -11.15
N PRO A 135 -2.20 4.71 -10.96
CA PRO A 135 -1.89 5.78 -11.90
C PRO A 135 -0.39 5.90 -12.17
N TYR A 136 0.00 6.04 -13.44
CA TYR A 136 1.42 6.10 -13.87
C TYR A 136 2.25 7.14 -13.12
N ARG A 137 1.66 8.26 -12.68
CA ARG A 137 2.33 9.30 -11.87
C ARG A 137 2.89 8.80 -10.53
N TYR A 138 2.35 7.71 -9.99
CA TYR A 138 2.86 7.08 -8.77
C TYR A 138 3.66 5.83 -9.10
N SER A 139 3.23 5.07 -10.11
CA SER A 139 3.88 3.82 -10.50
C SER A 139 5.27 4.02 -11.08
N MET A 140 5.44 5.01 -11.97
CA MET A 140 6.72 5.23 -12.65
C MET A 140 7.81 5.69 -11.67
N PRO A 141 7.59 6.68 -10.78
CA PRO A 141 8.59 7.04 -9.78
C PRO A 141 8.89 5.90 -8.80
N LEU A 142 7.88 5.13 -8.39
CA LEU A 142 8.08 3.98 -7.49
C LEU A 142 8.93 2.90 -8.17
N LEU A 143 8.64 2.58 -9.44
CA LEU A 143 9.40 1.60 -10.21
C LEU A 143 10.84 2.05 -10.42
N ALA A 144 11.04 3.32 -10.80
CA ALA A 144 12.37 3.89 -10.98
C ALA A 144 13.17 3.86 -9.66
N ALA A 145 12.59 4.33 -8.55
CA ALA A 145 13.25 4.32 -7.25
C ALA A 145 13.55 2.89 -6.77
N SER A 146 12.63 1.95 -7.00
CA SER A 146 12.84 0.53 -6.69
C SER A 146 13.98 -0.06 -7.53
N ALA A 147 14.01 0.17 -8.84
CA ALA A 147 15.09 -0.28 -9.72
C ALA A 147 16.45 0.29 -9.30
N THR A 148 16.50 1.59 -8.98
CA THR A 148 17.72 2.23 -8.45
C THR A 148 18.14 1.62 -7.11
N LEU A 149 17.19 1.37 -6.20
CA LEU A 149 17.48 0.76 -4.91
C LEU A 149 18.03 -0.66 -5.09
N HIS A 150 17.43 -1.49 -5.93
CA HIS A 150 17.92 -2.84 -6.25
C HIS A 150 19.31 -2.83 -6.87
N TRP A 151 19.56 -1.88 -7.79
CA TRP A 151 20.89 -1.69 -8.36
C TRP A 151 21.92 -1.29 -7.29
N LEU A 152 21.59 -0.34 -6.41
CA LEU A 152 22.48 0.04 -5.31
C LEU A 152 22.72 -1.11 -4.34
N ILE A 153 21.70 -1.94 -4.07
CA ILE A 153 21.85 -3.12 -3.21
C ILE A 153 22.86 -4.11 -3.82
N SER A 154 22.83 -4.33 -5.13
CA SER A 154 23.79 -5.23 -5.79
C SER A 154 25.23 -4.70 -5.72
N GLN A 155 25.41 -3.38 -5.64
CA GLN A 155 26.71 -2.76 -5.39
C GLN A 155 27.09 -2.74 -3.90
N SER A 156 26.11 -2.86 -3.00
CA SER A 156 26.31 -2.73 -1.55
C SER A 156 26.85 -4.00 -0.89
N LEU A 157 26.40 -5.17 -1.36
CA LEU A 157 26.81 -6.48 -0.89
C LEU A 157 26.88 -7.41 -2.11
N PHE A 158 28.05 -7.92 -2.38
CA PHE A 158 28.32 -8.73 -3.56
C PHE A 158 29.23 -9.91 -3.20
N MET A 159 29.15 -10.97 -3.99
CA MET A 159 30.00 -12.13 -3.82
C MET A 159 31.37 -11.86 -4.44
N VAL A 160 32.43 -12.29 -3.75
CA VAL A 160 33.82 -12.19 -4.19
C VAL A 160 34.47 -13.58 -4.16
N GLY A 161 35.01 -13.99 -5.31
CA GLY A 161 35.87 -15.16 -5.41
C GLY A 161 37.33 -14.72 -5.42
N ILE A 162 38.15 -15.31 -4.55
CA ILE A 162 39.58 -15.05 -4.45
C ILE A 162 40.31 -16.31 -4.91
N GLU A 163 41.08 -16.17 -5.99
CA GLU A 163 41.90 -17.26 -6.52
C GLU A 163 43.30 -17.20 -5.91
N ALA A 164 43.76 -18.30 -5.34
CA ALA A 164 45.07 -18.39 -4.70
C ALA A 164 46.13 -18.86 -5.70
N PHE A 165 47.26 -18.16 -5.76
CA PHE A 165 48.41 -18.54 -6.58
C PHE A 165 49.62 -18.82 -5.68
N ASP A 166 50.33 -19.93 -5.94
CA ASP A 166 51.59 -20.24 -5.28
C ASP A 166 52.76 -19.39 -5.84
N ARG A 167 53.93 -19.41 -5.20
CA ARG A 167 55.15 -18.68 -5.62
C ARG A 167 55.60 -18.99 -7.05
N LYS A 168 55.15 -20.12 -7.62
CA LYS A 168 55.40 -20.54 -9.00
C LYS A 168 54.33 -20.06 -9.99
N VAL A 169 53.39 -19.20 -9.56
CA VAL A 169 52.25 -18.71 -10.35
C VAL A 169 51.36 -19.86 -10.84
N LEU A 170 51.25 -20.92 -10.03
CA LEU A 170 50.31 -22.01 -10.25
C LEU A 170 49.10 -21.81 -9.33
N ARG A 171 47.90 -21.94 -9.87
CA ARG A 171 46.65 -21.82 -9.11
C ARG A 171 46.53 -22.99 -8.12
N ASP A 172 46.28 -22.66 -6.86
CA ASP A 172 46.02 -23.63 -5.79
C ASP A 172 44.53 -23.64 -5.45
N VAL A 173 43.79 -24.53 -6.12
CA VAL A 173 42.33 -24.68 -5.95
C VAL A 173 41.94 -24.97 -4.50
N ASN A 174 42.83 -25.59 -3.69
CA ASN A 174 42.53 -25.89 -2.29
C ASN A 174 42.58 -24.66 -1.38
N ARG A 175 43.13 -23.55 -1.88
CA ARG A 175 43.24 -22.26 -1.17
C ARG A 175 42.35 -21.18 -1.76
N ASP A 176 41.58 -21.49 -2.81
CA ASP A 176 40.56 -20.59 -3.34
C ASP A 176 39.51 -20.33 -2.25
N LEU A 177 39.13 -19.06 -2.10
CA LEU A 177 38.18 -18.62 -1.08
C LEU A 177 37.03 -17.88 -1.74
N THR A 178 35.80 -18.33 -1.47
CA THR A 178 34.61 -17.54 -1.80
C THR A 178 34.09 -16.87 -0.54
N THR A 179 33.87 -15.55 -0.62
CA THR A 179 33.29 -14.76 0.46
C THR A 179 32.39 -13.66 -0.10
N CYS A 180 31.85 -12.80 0.77
CA CYS A 180 31.15 -11.59 0.38
C CYS A 180 32.00 -10.35 0.64
N GLY A 181 31.93 -9.38 -0.25
CA GLY A 181 32.42 -8.02 -0.07
C GLY A 181 31.25 -7.08 0.16
N TYR A 182 31.51 -5.97 0.87
CA TYR A 182 30.54 -4.89 1.01
C TYR A 182 31.15 -3.54 0.60
N SER A 183 30.29 -2.59 0.24
CA SER A 183 30.69 -1.28 -0.26
C SER A 183 29.96 -0.19 0.54
N PRO A 184 30.62 0.50 1.49
CA PRO A 184 29.93 1.41 2.39
C PRO A 184 29.27 2.61 1.69
N ASN A 185 29.89 3.14 0.64
CA ASN A 185 29.32 4.23 -0.18
C ASN A 185 28.02 3.79 -0.88
N ALA A 186 27.96 2.57 -1.41
CA ALA A 186 26.75 1.99 -2.00
C ALA A 186 25.67 1.72 -0.94
N ILE A 187 26.04 1.26 0.26
CA ILE A 187 25.11 1.09 1.39
C ILE A 187 24.49 2.46 1.78
N VAL A 188 25.30 3.52 1.88
CA VAL A 188 24.81 4.87 2.17
C VAL A 188 23.83 5.35 1.10
N GLY A 189 24.17 5.14 -0.18
CA GLY A 189 23.28 5.45 -1.30
C GLY A 189 21.94 4.71 -1.22
N ALA A 190 21.98 3.39 -0.95
CA ALA A 190 20.78 2.58 -0.80
C ALA A 190 19.90 3.04 0.37
N VAL A 191 20.51 3.34 1.53
CA VAL A 191 19.79 3.88 2.70
C VAL A 191 19.17 5.24 2.39
N ALA A 192 19.85 6.13 1.67
CA ALA A 192 19.31 7.42 1.28
C ALA A 192 18.08 7.29 0.37
N VAL A 193 18.14 6.42 -0.65
CA VAL A 193 17.00 6.15 -1.53
C VAL A 193 15.85 5.52 -0.75
N ALA A 194 16.12 4.53 0.11
CA ALA A 194 15.11 3.88 0.93
C ALA A 194 14.43 4.87 1.91
N ALA A 195 15.20 5.77 2.53
CA ALA A 195 14.66 6.81 3.39
C ALA A 195 13.78 7.79 2.61
N PHE A 196 14.23 8.24 1.43
CA PHE A 196 13.44 9.12 0.56
C PHE A 196 12.09 8.49 0.17
N MET A 197 12.09 7.21 -0.22
CA MET A 197 10.87 6.47 -0.51
C MET A 197 9.94 6.45 0.71
N PHE A 198 10.46 6.12 1.89
CA PHE A 198 9.68 6.11 3.14
C PHE A 198 9.00 7.45 3.43
N PHE A 199 9.74 8.55 3.38
CA PHE A 199 9.16 9.87 3.62
C PHE A 199 8.11 10.25 2.59
N CYS A 200 8.28 9.86 1.32
CA CYS A 200 7.25 10.03 0.30
C CYS A 200 5.95 9.28 0.67
N LEU A 201 6.04 8.04 1.17
CA LEU A 201 4.85 7.29 1.61
C LEU A 201 4.16 7.94 2.79
N VAL A 202 4.93 8.35 3.80
CA VAL A 202 4.38 9.03 4.98
C VAL A 202 3.71 10.35 4.59
N GLY A 203 4.32 11.11 3.68
CA GLY A 203 3.74 12.35 3.14
C GLY A 203 2.45 12.10 2.37
N LEU A 204 2.40 11.03 1.57
CA LEU A 204 1.19 10.64 0.84
C LEU A 204 0.09 10.13 1.79
N SER A 205 0.45 9.39 2.84
CA SER A 205 -0.51 8.81 3.80
C SER A 205 -1.11 9.84 4.74
N ALA A 206 -0.39 10.94 5.00
CA ALA A 206 -0.89 12.09 5.73
C ALA A 206 -1.92 12.93 4.94
N LYS A 207 -2.10 12.68 3.63
CA LYS A 207 -3.04 13.45 2.81
C LYS A 207 -4.49 13.06 3.13
N PRO A 208 -5.32 13.99 3.63
CA PRO A 208 -6.71 13.68 3.93
C PRO A 208 -7.51 13.44 2.65
N PHE A 209 -8.41 12.44 2.69
CA PHE A 209 -9.39 12.22 1.62
C PHE A 209 -10.51 13.27 1.72
N LYS A 210 -11.03 13.70 0.56
CA LYS A 210 -12.19 14.59 0.53
C LYS A 210 -13.41 13.78 0.96
N THR A 211 -14.08 14.20 2.03
CA THR A 211 -15.10 13.41 2.74
C THR A 211 -16.48 13.51 2.09
N GLY A 212 -17.22 12.40 2.08
CA GLY A 212 -18.64 12.35 1.71
C GLY A 212 -19.19 10.92 1.75
N ILE A 213 -18.45 9.97 1.19
CA ILE A 213 -18.77 8.52 1.17
C ILE A 213 -17.91 7.75 2.21
N PRO A 214 -18.44 6.71 2.88
CA PRO A 214 -17.65 5.85 3.76
C PRO A 214 -16.57 5.09 2.99
N VAL A 215 -15.40 4.89 3.59
CA VAL A 215 -14.27 4.21 2.93
C VAL A 215 -14.49 2.69 2.91
N ALA A 216 -15.08 2.20 1.82
CA ALA A 216 -15.28 0.77 1.55
C ALA A 216 -13.95 0.00 1.46
N GLY A 217 -12.88 0.65 0.99
CA GLY A 217 -11.60 -0.02 0.69
C GLY A 217 -11.80 -1.05 -0.42
N SER A 218 -11.23 -2.25 -0.26
CA SER A 218 -11.39 -3.37 -1.20
C SER A 218 -12.49 -4.37 -0.80
N CYS A 219 -13.43 -3.96 0.05
CA CYS A 219 -14.51 -4.84 0.51
C CYS A 219 -15.62 -4.91 -0.54
N SER A 220 -15.76 -6.07 -1.21
CA SER A 220 -16.79 -6.30 -2.22
C SER A 220 -18.21 -6.16 -1.67
N LEU A 221 -18.46 -6.58 -0.42
CA LEU A 221 -19.76 -6.42 0.23
C LEU A 221 -20.13 -4.93 0.38
N ALA A 222 -19.19 -4.12 0.86
CA ALA A 222 -19.40 -2.68 0.99
C ALA A 222 -19.59 -2.00 -0.37
N ILE A 223 -18.87 -2.43 -1.41
CA ILE A 223 -19.05 -1.90 -2.77
C ILE A 223 -20.41 -2.32 -3.33
N SER A 224 -20.80 -3.58 -3.21
CA SER A 224 -22.09 -4.10 -3.70
C SER A 224 -23.26 -3.39 -3.04
N ALA A 225 -23.20 -3.18 -1.72
CA ALA A 225 -24.23 -2.46 -1.00
C ALA A 225 -24.41 -1.00 -1.50
N ALA A 226 -23.40 -0.42 -2.15
CA ALA A 226 -23.46 0.91 -2.75
C ALA A 226 -24.20 0.93 -4.09
N CYS A 227 -24.38 -0.22 -4.74
CA CYS A 227 -24.75 -0.34 -6.15
C CYS A 227 -26.19 -0.82 -6.34
N HIS A 228 -27.08 -0.57 -5.37
CA HIS A 228 -28.48 -1.00 -5.42
C HIS A 228 -29.42 0.22 -5.42
N PRO A 229 -29.49 1.03 -6.49
CA PRO A 229 -30.28 2.26 -6.51
C PRO A 229 -31.79 2.02 -6.31
N GLY A 230 -32.31 0.86 -6.74
CA GLY A 230 -33.72 0.49 -6.58
C GLY A 230 -34.07 -0.13 -5.23
N PHE A 231 -33.18 -0.17 -4.24
CA PHE A 231 -33.51 -0.75 -2.93
C PHE A 231 -34.31 0.23 -2.08
N ASP A 232 -35.54 -0.16 -1.70
CA ASP A 232 -36.34 0.59 -0.73
C ASP A 232 -36.16 0.01 0.69
N PRO A 233 -35.58 0.77 1.64
CA PRO A 233 -35.37 0.32 3.01
C PRO A 233 -36.66 0.11 3.81
N HIS A 234 -37.80 0.70 3.40
CA HIS A 234 -39.09 0.56 4.06
C HIS A 234 -39.86 -0.69 3.64
N GLU A 235 -39.72 -1.10 2.39
CA GLU A 235 -40.34 -2.32 1.87
C GLU A 235 -39.38 -3.53 1.91
N ASN A 236 -38.10 -3.29 2.25
CA ASN A 236 -37.01 -4.27 2.28
C ASN A 236 -36.88 -5.09 0.98
N ARG A 237 -37.25 -4.49 -0.15
CA ARG A 237 -37.24 -5.10 -1.48
C ARG A 237 -36.64 -4.14 -2.50
N VAL A 238 -36.18 -4.70 -3.61
CA VAL A 238 -35.82 -3.91 -4.78
C VAL A 238 -37.12 -3.52 -5.47
N VAL A 239 -37.40 -2.23 -5.50
CA VAL A 239 -38.45 -1.64 -6.31
C VAL A 239 -37.85 -1.47 -7.70
N TYR A 240 -38.25 -2.33 -8.62
CA TYR A 240 -37.88 -2.16 -10.02
C TYR A 240 -38.66 -0.97 -10.57
N SER A 241 -37.94 0.01 -11.09
CA SER A 241 -38.53 1.04 -11.96
C SER A 241 -39.01 0.35 -13.24
N ASP A 242 -40.21 0.69 -13.72
CA ASP A 242 -40.75 0.20 -15.00
C ASP A 242 -39.94 0.69 -16.23
N ASN A 243 -38.99 1.61 -16.00
CA ASN A 243 -38.00 2.00 -17.00
C ASN A 243 -36.82 1.01 -16.93
N GLU A 244 -36.68 0.20 -17.98
CA GLU A 244 -35.48 -0.60 -18.26
C GLU A 244 -34.27 0.33 -18.48
N ASP A 245 -33.72 0.90 -17.41
CA ASP A 245 -32.44 1.63 -17.45
C ASP A 245 -31.28 0.62 -17.47
N ASP A 246 -31.20 -0.14 -18.56
CA ASP A 246 -30.23 -1.23 -18.76
C ASP A 246 -28.77 -0.76 -18.83
N ASP A 247 -28.51 0.56 -18.87
CA ASP A 247 -27.16 1.12 -19.08
C ASP A 247 -26.71 2.15 -18.03
N MET A 248 -27.27 2.15 -16.81
CA MET A 248 -26.80 3.06 -15.74
C MET A 248 -25.28 2.93 -15.48
N ALA A 249 -24.74 1.71 -15.63
CA ALA A 249 -23.31 1.45 -15.48
C ALA A 249 -22.43 2.12 -16.57
N LEU A 250 -23.02 2.50 -17.71
CA LEU A 250 -22.33 3.17 -18.81
C LEU A 250 -22.34 4.70 -18.68
N LEU A 251 -23.23 5.24 -17.85
CA LEU A 251 -23.40 6.67 -17.58
C LEU A 251 -22.51 7.15 -16.42
N PRO A 252 -22.24 8.46 -16.35
CA PRO A 252 -21.47 9.00 -15.24
C PRO A 252 -22.35 8.98 -13.99
N ILE A 253 -21.87 8.32 -12.93
CA ILE A 253 -22.60 8.13 -11.67
C ILE A 253 -22.04 9.01 -10.56
N LYS A 254 -22.88 9.32 -9.57
CA LYS A 254 -22.50 10.00 -8.33
C LYS A 254 -23.08 9.23 -7.16
N TRP A 255 -22.39 9.23 -6.04
CA TRP A 255 -22.90 8.65 -4.81
C TRP A 255 -23.60 9.70 -3.95
N GLY A 256 -24.77 9.36 -3.40
CA GLY A 256 -25.49 10.21 -2.46
C GLY A 256 -26.84 9.64 -2.04
N GLU A 257 -27.63 10.46 -1.35
CA GLU A 257 -29.01 10.16 -0.94
C GLU A 257 -29.92 10.07 -2.17
N VAL A 258 -30.60 8.93 -2.31
CA VAL A 258 -31.60 8.65 -3.36
C VAL A 258 -32.98 8.95 -2.77
N PRO A 259 -33.92 9.55 -3.54
CA PRO A 259 -35.25 9.84 -3.06
C PRO A 259 -36.01 8.55 -2.68
N VAL A 260 -36.32 8.41 -1.39
CA VAL A 260 -37.12 7.31 -0.84
C VAL A 260 -38.24 7.90 0.01
N ASN A 261 -39.43 7.31 -0.10
CA ASN A 261 -40.57 7.67 0.71
C ASN A 261 -40.46 7.04 2.11
N GLY A 262 -40.04 7.83 3.10
CA GLY A 262 -40.15 7.46 4.50
C GLY A 262 -39.12 8.09 5.43
N ARG A 263 -38.92 7.46 6.60
CA ARG A 263 -38.08 7.97 7.69
C ARG A 263 -36.60 7.55 7.57
N ILE A 264 -36.32 6.48 6.84
CA ILE A 264 -34.98 5.92 6.65
C ILE A 264 -34.53 6.28 5.24
N GLY A 265 -33.41 6.98 5.11
CA GLY A 265 -32.85 7.32 3.81
C GLY A 265 -32.15 6.12 3.17
N HIS A 266 -32.02 6.14 1.85
CA HIS A 266 -31.16 5.22 1.10
C HIS A 266 -30.03 6.01 0.43
N CYS A 267 -28.86 5.40 0.33
CA CYS A 267 -27.71 6.00 -0.34
C CYS A 267 -27.12 4.98 -1.30
N SER A 268 -26.96 5.39 -2.55
CA SER A 268 -26.55 4.49 -3.63
C SER A 268 -25.79 5.26 -4.70
N PHE A 269 -25.13 4.53 -5.58
CA PHE A 269 -24.68 5.05 -6.85
C PHE A 269 -25.85 5.12 -7.82
N THR A 270 -26.05 6.31 -8.40
CA THR A 270 -27.02 6.48 -9.50
C THR A 270 -26.51 7.52 -10.50
N SER A 271 -27.01 7.42 -11.74
CA SER A 271 -26.88 8.44 -12.79
C SER A 271 -27.80 9.63 -12.55
N GLU A 272 -28.83 9.47 -11.72
CA GLU A 272 -29.80 10.49 -11.35
C GLU A 272 -29.24 11.48 -10.31
N ASP A 273 -30.01 12.54 -10.05
CA ASP A 273 -29.60 13.59 -9.12
C ASP A 273 -29.66 13.09 -7.67
N VAL A 274 -28.51 13.23 -6.99
CA VAL A 274 -28.32 12.80 -5.60
C VAL A 274 -27.83 13.94 -4.74
N ASP A 275 -28.42 13.99 -3.56
CA ASP A 275 -28.04 14.92 -2.50
C ASP A 275 -26.93 14.33 -1.62
N MET A 276 -26.17 15.23 -0.99
CA MET A 276 -25.19 14.81 0.01
C MET A 276 -25.93 14.30 1.26
N PRO A 277 -25.56 13.13 1.82
CA PRO A 277 -26.20 12.62 3.03
C PRO A 277 -26.15 13.64 4.17
N LYS A 278 -27.30 13.83 4.83
CA LYS A 278 -27.49 14.79 5.91
C LYS A 278 -27.01 14.20 7.24
N THR A 279 -26.34 15.03 8.02
CA THR A 279 -25.84 14.66 9.35
C THR A 279 -27.00 14.36 10.30
N GLY A 280 -26.89 13.32 11.13
CA GLY A 280 -27.91 12.93 12.12
C GLY A 280 -29.04 12.04 11.56
N LYS A 281 -29.05 11.75 10.25
CA LYS A 281 -29.98 10.78 9.65
C LYS A 281 -29.37 9.38 9.54
N ILE A 282 -30.22 8.37 9.69
CA ILE A 282 -29.85 6.96 9.47
C ILE A 282 -30.12 6.61 8.02
N TYR A 283 -29.12 6.03 7.36
CA TYR A 283 -29.21 5.55 6.00
C TYR A 283 -29.04 4.03 5.98
N ARG A 284 -29.92 3.31 5.27
CA ARG A 284 -29.78 1.87 5.05
C ARG A 284 -29.30 1.64 3.62
N TRP A 285 -28.23 0.88 3.46
CA TRP A 285 -27.59 0.64 2.16
C TRP A 285 -28.01 -0.69 1.54
N SER A 286 -28.15 -1.75 2.34
CA SER A 286 -28.68 -3.04 1.88
C SER A 286 -29.40 -3.74 3.04
N ARG A 287 -29.96 -4.93 2.78
CA ARG A 287 -30.61 -5.77 3.82
C ARG A 287 -29.70 -6.01 5.04
N ASP A 288 -28.39 -6.02 4.84
CA ASP A 288 -27.42 -6.45 5.86
C ASP A 288 -26.52 -5.31 6.38
N MET A 289 -26.65 -4.07 5.87
CA MET A 289 -25.69 -2.99 6.15
C MET A 289 -26.33 -1.60 6.30
N ASN A 290 -26.03 -0.95 7.42
CA ASN A 290 -26.45 0.41 7.76
C ASN A 290 -25.26 1.39 7.74
N ILE A 291 -25.55 2.65 7.46
CA ILE A 291 -24.59 3.75 7.62
C ILE A 291 -25.15 4.80 8.56
N PHE A 292 -24.33 5.13 9.55
CA PHE A 292 -24.59 6.24 10.45
C PHE A 292 -23.69 7.42 10.09
N VAL A 293 -24.31 8.58 9.87
CA VAL A 293 -23.61 9.85 9.73
C VAL A 293 -23.72 10.56 11.08
N PRO A 294 -22.70 10.48 11.95
CA PRO A 294 -22.80 10.97 13.32
C PRO A 294 -23.10 12.46 13.38
N GLU A 295 -24.00 12.84 14.28
CA GLU A 295 -24.28 14.23 14.62
C GLU A 295 -23.05 14.87 15.27
N THR A 296 -22.71 16.09 14.87
CA THR A 296 -21.54 16.80 15.42
C THR A 296 -21.75 17.05 16.90
N ILE A 297 -21.02 16.34 17.76
CA ILE A 297 -20.93 16.67 19.18
C ILE A 297 -20.18 18.01 19.33
N ASP A 298 -20.66 18.79 20.28
CA ASP A 298 -20.43 20.18 20.64
C ASP A 298 -19.04 20.82 20.32
N SER A 299 -19.14 22.10 20.00
CA SER A 299 -18.18 23.13 19.62
C SER A 299 -16.88 23.30 20.44
N ARG A 300 -16.66 22.53 21.52
CA ARG A 300 -15.53 22.69 22.47
C ARG A 300 -14.35 21.71 22.30
N GLU A 301 -14.47 20.61 21.56
CA GLU A 301 -13.36 19.66 21.31
C GLU A 301 -12.60 19.87 19.98
N ARG A 302 -12.71 21.07 19.41
CA ARG A 302 -12.25 21.41 18.05
C ARG A 302 -10.74 21.29 17.76
N LYS A 303 -9.89 21.01 18.74
CA LYS A 303 -8.41 20.96 18.56
C LYS A 303 -7.78 19.57 18.64
N ARG A 304 -8.42 18.57 19.26
CA ARG A 304 -7.88 17.18 19.32
C ARG A 304 -8.54 16.20 18.35
N GLU A 305 -9.75 16.49 17.88
CA GLU A 305 -10.52 15.57 17.03
C GLU A 305 -10.55 15.89 15.53
N ARG A 306 -9.92 16.98 15.07
CA ARG A 306 -9.84 17.27 13.62
C ARG A 306 -9.14 16.18 12.78
N LEU A 307 -8.50 15.21 13.42
CA LEU A 307 -7.85 14.06 12.79
C LEU A 307 -8.67 12.76 12.88
N ARG A 308 -9.80 12.72 13.59
CA ARG A 308 -10.63 11.51 13.73
C ARG A 308 -12.08 11.78 13.32
N LEU A 309 -12.45 11.16 12.20
CA LEU A 309 -13.82 10.83 11.75
C LEU A 309 -14.77 12.01 11.44
N LYS A 310 -14.59 12.58 10.24
CA LYS A 310 -15.71 13.09 9.40
C LYS A 310 -16.14 12.03 8.36
N CYS A 311 -16.09 10.76 8.74
CA CYS A 311 -16.41 9.66 7.83
C CYS A 311 -17.65 8.96 8.35
N ALA A 312 -18.63 8.76 7.47
CA ALA A 312 -19.67 7.76 7.66
C ALA A 312 -19.03 6.41 8.04
N VAL A 313 -19.65 5.69 8.97
CA VAL A 313 -19.18 4.39 9.46
C VAL A 313 -20.18 3.32 9.08
N PHE A 314 -19.68 2.17 8.61
CA PHE A 314 -20.50 0.99 8.38
C PHE A 314 -20.87 0.34 9.70
N LEU A 315 -22.16 0.10 9.90
CA LEU A 315 -22.71 -0.62 11.04
C LEU A 315 -23.42 -1.89 10.54
N PRO A 316 -23.30 -3.02 11.27
CA PRO A 316 -24.11 -4.20 10.96
C PRO A 316 -25.61 -3.86 11.01
N GLY A 317 -26.39 -4.44 10.10
CA GLY A 317 -27.85 -4.34 10.13
C GLY A 317 -28.43 -5.05 11.36
N ASP A 318 -29.48 -4.50 11.95
CA ASP A 318 -30.20 -5.16 13.04
C ASP A 318 -30.90 -6.41 12.51
N HIS A 319 -30.40 -7.60 12.87
CA HIS A 319 -31.09 -8.88 12.67
C HIS A 319 -32.18 -9.10 13.73
N HIS A 320 -33.04 -8.10 13.95
CA HIS A 320 -34.24 -8.24 14.77
C HIS A 320 -35.45 -7.73 14.00
N GLN A 321 -36.03 -8.61 13.19
CA GLN A 321 -37.47 -8.90 13.09
C GLN A 321 -37.72 -9.79 11.86
N ALA A 322 -37.63 -11.09 12.08
CA ALA A 322 -38.55 -12.13 11.59
C ALA A 322 -38.42 -13.32 12.53
#